data_AF-A0A1H9PF69-F1
#
_entry.id   AF-A0A1H9PF69-F1
#
_cell.length_a   1.000
_cell.length_b   1.000
_cell.length_c   1.000
_cell.angle_alpha   90.00
_cell.angle_beta   90.00
_cell.angle_gamma   90.00
#
_symmetry.space_group_name_H-M   'P 1'
#
loop_
_entity.id
_entity.type
_entity.pdbx_description
1 polymer ?
#
loop_
_entity_poly.entity_id
_entity_poly.type
_entity_poly.pdbx_seq_one_letter_code
_entity_poly.pdbx_strand_id
1 'polypeptide(L)'
;MVTFPVDDVMPVTDSLPTSRTADLFPAALATGGDAQVLRPNGVHPLLHAVGKAFAEHRPLVLSPDAVWLTIARGISDHVKQHAEELRPVLVGHEGKERLTAHFGPGDTWDSLVERLAKQIGDSIFECDFSTSTAVERLAGRVAMLDAYSPYFGFWMIAVCGIPSITLTGTPDDWRRIRARIDDLPRFGLERWCRSLVPITDEFVRAAEGNADAEFWKRIYNPVDAYGGEIVTGWVTRFYPYLEYPADGTVPNPMLDLPVGEPRDSAEHGLSTDTVPATLSRAVINVNDGRDVSAVALEAGLVGVTQHEDGALEPVAGWALTPAPPGIETVLDRIAAEHECEPPEPRVRRPGPFSIYMGPQGSGELIALYERLGAASLRGGAWRIRPDSAREHVKVGRYQVDVVFDLADGRCAGEVADFRTGLSHWVVFGPGDRPEEVPVLGGSLAMLLESVLDHGDVAHLETMKLSELRLSYD
;
A
#
# COMPACT_ATOMS: atom_id res chain seq x y z
N MET A 1 -22.38 -8.16 -14.79
CA MET A 1 -21.28 -7.98 -15.75
C MET A 1 -21.84 -7.34 -16.99
N VAL A 2 -21.20 -6.28 -17.49
CA VAL A 2 -21.57 -5.55 -18.70
C VAL A 2 -20.30 -5.00 -19.36
N THR A 3 -20.27 -4.94 -20.68
CA THR A 3 -19.13 -4.46 -21.47
C THR A 3 -19.60 -3.38 -22.42
N PHE A 4 -18.85 -2.29 -22.53
CA PHE A 4 -19.13 -1.16 -23.43
C PHE A 4 -17.86 -0.64 -24.11
N PRO A 5 -17.93 -0.13 -25.36
CA PRO A 5 -16.80 0.51 -26.01
C PRO A 5 -16.47 1.85 -25.36
N VAL A 6 -15.21 2.29 -25.46
CA VAL A 6 -14.77 3.60 -24.92
C VAL A 6 -14.06 4.42 -26.00
N ASP A 7 -12.88 3.99 -26.44
CA ASP A 7 -12.12 4.61 -27.53
C ASP A 7 -12.18 3.78 -28.82
N ASP A 8 -12.15 4.45 -29.97
CA ASP A 8 -12.17 3.81 -31.31
C ASP A 8 -10.75 3.37 -31.71
N VAL A 9 -10.23 2.36 -31.01
CA VAL A 9 -8.89 1.77 -31.20
C VAL A 9 -8.98 0.25 -31.39
N MET A 10 -8.04 -0.32 -32.13
CA MET A 10 -7.99 -1.77 -32.37
C MET A 10 -7.48 -2.53 -31.15
N PRO A 11 -8.22 -3.50 -30.58
CA PRO A 11 -7.78 -4.23 -29.38
C PRO A 11 -6.49 -5.05 -29.59
N VAL A 12 -5.52 -4.89 -28.70
CA VAL A 12 -4.29 -5.73 -28.68
C VAL A 12 -4.50 -6.96 -27.80
N THR A 13 -4.55 -8.12 -28.45
CA THR A 13 -4.75 -9.43 -27.80
C THR A 13 -3.45 -10.14 -27.41
N ASP A 14 -2.28 -9.60 -27.76
CA ASP A 14 -0.99 -10.26 -27.53
C ASP A 14 -0.73 -10.53 -26.04
N SER A 15 -0.36 -11.77 -25.71
CA SER A 15 -0.12 -12.20 -24.33
C SER A 15 1.16 -11.57 -23.75
N LEU A 16 1.07 -11.14 -22.49
CA LEU A 16 2.14 -10.52 -21.73
C LEU A 16 2.81 -11.52 -20.78
N PRO A 17 4.10 -11.32 -20.42
CA PRO A 17 4.77 -12.16 -19.44
C PRO A 17 4.17 -11.98 -18.04
N THR A 18 3.79 -13.09 -17.41
CA THR A 18 3.19 -13.16 -16.08
C THR A 18 3.95 -14.11 -15.15
N SER A 19 3.74 -13.97 -13.84
CA SER A 19 4.20 -14.86 -12.77
C SER A 19 3.05 -15.14 -11.79
N ARG A 20 3.18 -16.09 -10.87
CA ARG A 20 2.12 -16.32 -9.87
C ARG A 20 2.10 -15.17 -8.87
N THR A 21 0.90 -14.85 -8.37
CA THR A 21 0.72 -13.89 -7.27
C THR A 21 1.57 -14.25 -6.05
N ALA A 22 1.70 -15.55 -5.72
CA ALA A 22 2.53 -16.03 -4.63
C ALA A 22 4.05 -15.78 -4.83
N ASP A 23 4.53 -15.71 -6.07
CA ASP A 23 5.95 -15.48 -6.39
C ASP A 23 6.39 -14.05 -5.99
N LEU A 24 5.44 -13.13 -5.76
CA LEU A 24 5.70 -11.77 -5.28
C LEU A 24 6.04 -11.71 -3.78
N PHE A 25 5.73 -12.77 -3.02
CA PHE A 25 5.86 -12.81 -1.56
C PHE A 25 6.75 -13.97 -1.06
N PRO A 26 8.02 -14.07 -1.50
CA PRO A 26 8.88 -15.24 -1.25
C PRO A 26 9.25 -15.49 0.22
N ALA A 27 8.93 -14.55 1.12
CA ALA A 27 9.15 -14.66 2.58
C ALA A 27 7.84 -14.85 3.38
N ALA A 28 6.70 -15.06 2.71
CA ALA A 28 5.42 -15.25 3.38
C ALA A 28 5.24 -16.68 3.93
N LEU A 29 4.66 -16.76 5.13
CA LEU A 29 4.24 -18.01 5.78
C LEU A 29 3.00 -18.62 5.08
N ALA A 30 2.14 -17.75 4.54
CA ALA A 30 0.96 -18.11 3.75
C ALA A 30 0.61 -16.96 2.78
N THR A 31 -0.04 -17.30 1.67
CA THR A 31 -0.56 -16.33 0.69
C THR A 31 -1.96 -16.72 0.23
N GLY A 32 -2.73 -15.75 -0.26
CA GLY A 32 -4.01 -15.97 -0.92
C GLY A 32 -4.13 -15.15 -2.20
N GLY A 33 -4.73 -15.75 -3.22
CA GLY A 33 -4.70 -15.29 -4.62
C GLY A 33 -3.80 -16.20 -5.46
N ASP A 34 -4.36 -16.81 -6.49
CA ASP A 34 -3.72 -17.79 -7.39
C ASP A 34 -3.52 -17.26 -8.82
N ALA A 35 -3.98 -16.04 -9.09
CA ALA A 35 -3.88 -15.36 -10.38
C ALA A 35 -2.45 -15.28 -10.92
N GLN A 36 -2.33 -15.36 -12.25
CA GLN A 36 -1.10 -14.99 -12.97
C GLN A 36 -1.09 -13.48 -13.17
N VAL A 37 -0.08 -12.80 -12.65
CA VAL A 37 0.01 -11.34 -12.67
C VAL A 37 1.18 -10.84 -13.51
N LEU A 38 0.97 -9.72 -14.18
CA LEU A 38 2.03 -8.95 -14.83
C LEU A 38 3.12 -8.59 -13.80
N ARG A 39 4.38 -8.57 -14.23
CA ARG A 39 5.50 -8.11 -13.40
C ARG A 39 5.19 -6.71 -12.83
N PRO A 40 5.18 -6.53 -11.49
CA PRO A 40 4.94 -5.22 -10.89
C PRO A 40 6.01 -4.19 -11.31
N ASN A 41 5.57 -2.95 -11.52
CA ASN A 41 6.38 -1.79 -11.87
C ASN A 41 6.47 -0.75 -10.73
N GLY A 42 5.94 -1.05 -9.55
CA GLY A 42 5.85 -0.15 -8.40
C GLY A 42 4.58 0.72 -8.35
N VAL A 43 3.90 0.92 -9.48
CA VAL A 43 2.65 1.70 -9.58
C VAL A 43 1.47 0.88 -9.03
N HIS A 44 0.57 1.54 -8.28
CA HIS A 44 -0.64 0.91 -7.73
C HIS A 44 -1.45 0.16 -8.81
N PRO A 45 -1.87 -1.11 -8.61
CA PRO A 45 -2.31 -1.97 -9.71
C PRO A 45 -3.52 -1.46 -10.50
N LEU A 46 -4.46 -0.72 -9.89
CA LEU A 46 -5.56 -0.10 -10.64
C LEU A 46 -5.05 0.96 -11.62
N LEU A 47 -4.10 1.81 -11.21
CA LEU A 47 -3.52 2.84 -12.07
C LEU A 47 -2.62 2.20 -13.16
N HIS A 48 -1.87 1.15 -12.81
CA HIS A 48 -1.08 0.38 -13.77
C HIS A 48 -1.98 -0.30 -14.83
N ALA A 49 -3.07 -0.97 -14.43
CA ALA A 49 -4.01 -1.59 -15.36
C ALA A 49 -4.63 -0.57 -16.32
N VAL A 50 -5.15 0.55 -15.78
CA VAL A 50 -5.77 1.63 -16.56
C VAL A 50 -4.77 2.27 -17.53
N GLY A 51 -3.57 2.65 -17.04
CA GLY A 51 -2.54 3.28 -17.86
C GLY A 51 -1.98 2.37 -18.95
N LYS A 52 -1.80 1.07 -18.64
CA LYS A 52 -1.34 0.08 -19.62
C LYS A 52 -2.43 -0.29 -20.63
N ALA A 53 -3.69 -0.37 -20.20
CA ALA A 53 -4.84 -0.57 -21.09
C ALA A 53 -4.94 0.57 -22.11
N PHE A 54 -4.81 1.81 -21.65
CA PHE A 54 -4.79 2.99 -22.49
C PHE A 54 -3.60 3.00 -23.46
N ALA A 55 -2.38 2.78 -22.95
CA ALA A 55 -1.14 2.87 -23.72
C ALA A 55 -0.93 1.73 -24.74
N GLU A 56 -1.52 0.55 -24.52
CA GLU A 56 -1.38 -0.63 -25.39
C GLU A 56 -2.68 -1.02 -26.11
N HIS A 57 -3.72 -0.17 -26.10
CA HIS A 57 -5.05 -0.45 -26.68
C HIS A 57 -5.64 -1.78 -26.21
N ARG A 58 -5.51 -2.10 -24.91
CA ARG A 58 -6.05 -3.35 -24.34
C ARG A 58 -7.39 -3.09 -23.66
N PRO A 59 -8.36 -4.01 -23.76
CA PRO A 59 -9.59 -3.89 -22.98
C PRO A 59 -9.27 -3.87 -21.48
N LEU A 60 -10.12 -3.21 -20.69
CA LEU A 60 -9.96 -3.10 -19.24
C LEU A 60 -11.14 -3.75 -18.53
N VAL A 61 -10.86 -4.57 -17.52
CA VAL A 61 -11.85 -5.19 -16.65
C VAL A 61 -11.74 -4.54 -15.27
N LEU A 62 -12.87 -4.08 -14.74
CA LEU A 62 -12.96 -3.46 -13.42
C LEU A 62 -13.99 -4.20 -12.57
N SER A 63 -13.52 -4.73 -11.44
CA SER A 63 -14.38 -5.36 -10.44
C SER A 63 -14.80 -4.39 -9.33
N PRO A 64 -15.97 -4.61 -8.70
CA PRO A 64 -16.37 -3.85 -7.51
C PRO A 64 -15.31 -3.90 -6.41
N ASP A 65 -14.67 -5.05 -6.21
CA ASP A 65 -13.63 -5.24 -5.20
C ASP A 65 -12.34 -4.48 -5.53
N ALA A 66 -11.89 -4.43 -6.80
CA ALA A 66 -10.71 -3.65 -7.17
C ALA A 66 -10.90 -2.14 -6.92
N VAL A 67 -12.07 -1.60 -7.29
CA VAL A 67 -12.42 -0.20 -7.04
C VAL A 67 -12.58 0.06 -5.53
N TRP A 68 -13.30 -0.81 -4.82
CA TRP A 68 -13.52 -0.65 -3.38
C TRP A 68 -12.24 -0.81 -2.55
N LEU A 69 -11.36 -1.75 -2.87
CA LEU A 69 -10.08 -1.92 -2.16
C LEU A 69 -9.16 -0.71 -2.33
N THR A 70 -9.18 -0.08 -3.51
CA THR A 70 -8.44 1.17 -3.75
C THR A 70 -8.95 2.29 -2.83
N ILE A 71 -10.27 2.45 -2.73
CA ILE A 71 -10.89 3.46 -1.86
C ILE A 71 -10.67 3.10 -0.37
N ALA A 72 -10.79 1.83 0.01
CA ALA A 72 -10.54 1.38 1.38
C ALA A 72 -9.08 1.60 1.82
N ARG A 73 -8.10 1.45 0.91
CA ARG A 73 -6.69 1.81 1.14
C ARG A 73 -6.56 3.29 1.48
N GLY A 74 -7.14 4.18 0.66
CA GLY A 74 -7.10 5.63 0.89
C GLY A 74 -7.78 6.07 2.20
N ILE A 75 -8.86 5.40 2.64
CA ILE A 75 -9.45 5.62 3.98
C ILE A 75 -8.45 5.21 5.07
N SER A 76 -7.79 4.05 4.94
CA SER A 76 -6.79 3.57 5.90
C SER A 76 -5.61 4.53 6.05
N ASP A 77 -5.14 5.13 4.97
CA ASP A 77 -4.04 6.10 5.01
C ASP A 77 -4.46 7.45 5.61
N HIS A 78 -5.69 7.90 5.37
CA HIS A 78 -6.25 9.07 6.06
C HIS A 78 -6.36 8.83 7.58
N VAL A 79 -6.93 7.69 7.98
CA VAL A 79 -7.11 7.33 9.40
C VAL A 79 -5.79 7.17 10.14
N LYS A 80 -4.73 6.71 9.46
CA LYS A 80 -3.38 6.63 10.04
C LYS A 80 -2.72 8.01 10.22
N GLN A 81 -2.87 8.92 9.25
CA GLN A 81 -2.31 10.27 9.33
C GLN A 81 -3.00 11.14 10.40
N HIS A 82 -4.31 11.01 10.54
CA HIS A 82 -5.14 11.85 11.42
C HIS A 82 -5.65 11.11 12.67
N ALA A 83 -4.90 10.12 13.17
CA ALA A 83 -5.37 9.15 14.16
C ALA A 83 -5.94 9.77 15.47
N GLU A 84 -5.26 10.77 16.04
CA GLU A 84 -5.75 11.46 17.25
C GLU A 84 -6.82 12.52 16.93
N GLU A 85 -6.77 13.14 15.74
CA GLU A 85 -7.75 14.15 15.31
C GLU A 85 -9.12 13.55 15.00
N LEU A 86 -9.16 12.33 14.43
CA LEU A 86 -10.38 11.61 14.07
C LEU A 86 -11.02 10.85 15.24
N ARG A 87 -10.31 10.72 16.37
CA ARG A 87 -10.77 10.05 17.60
C ARG A 87 -12.17 10.53 18.07
N PRO A 88 -12.56 11.81 17.96
CA PRO A 88 -13.92 12.27 18.26
C PRO A 88 -14.87 12.27 17.04
N VAL A 89 -14.35 12.20 15.81
CA VAL A 89 -15.10 12.52 14.56
C VAL A 89 -15.88 11.34 14.01
N LEU A 90 -15.88 10.19 14.69
CA LEU A 90 -16.81 9.07 14.46
C LEU A 90 -18.31 9.44 14.59
N VAL A 91 -18.66 10.74 14.76
CA VAL A 91 -20.02 11.34 14.82
C VAL A 91 -20.14 12.80 14.27
N GLY A 92 -20.09 13.03 12.94
CA GLY A 92 -21.10 13.87 12.20
C GLY A 92 -20.80 15.23 11.48
N HIS A 93 -20.73 15.22 10.11
CA HIS A 93 -21.29 16.14 9.01
C HIS A 93 -21.02 17.69 8.91
N GLU A 94 -21.21 18.45 7.79
CA GLU A 94 -20.94 18.36 6.30
C GLU A 94 -21.20 19.77 5.60
N GLY A 95 -21.05 19.97 4.26
CA GLY A 95 -21.34 21.22 3.50
C GLY A 95 -20.72 21.34 2.06
N LYS A 96 -21.33 22.05 1.06
CA LYS A 96 -21.20 21.65 -0.40
C LYS A 96 -21.29 22.63 -1.62
N GLU A 97 -21.04 22.01 -2.82
CA GLU A 97 -21.34 22.32 -4.28
C GLU A 97 -20.22 22.91 -5.23
N ARG A 98 -20.13 22.76 -6.60
CA ARG A 98 -20.54 21.75 -7.65
C ARG A 98 -20.14 22.16 -9.13
N LEU A 99 -20.35 21.29 -10.17
CA LEU A 99 -20.39 21.50 -11.68
C LEU A 99 -19.03 21.51 -12.48
N THR A 100 -18.81 21.41 -13.84
CA THR A 100 -19.37 20.86 -15.16
C THR A 100 -18.36 21.24 -16.31
N ALA A 101 -18.29 20.84 -17.62
CA ALA A 101 -18.66 19.78 -18.63
C ALA A 101 -18.20 20.34 -20.05
N HIS A 102 -18.04 19.79 -21.30
CA HIS A 102 -18.27 18.63 -22.24
C HIS A 102 -17.11 18.67 -23.33
N PHE A 103 -16.87 18.09 -24.54
CA PHE A 103 -17.09 16.95 -25.52
C PHE A 103 -15.90 17.09 -26.58
N GLY A 104 -15.61 16.38 -27.70
CA GLY A 104 -16.19 15.32 -28.57
C GLY A 104 -15.22 14.93 -29.77
N PRO A 105 -15.55 14.01 -30.74
CA PRO A 105 -14.52 13.09 -31.33
C PRO A 105 -14.54 12.64 -32.84
N GLY A 106 -13.46 11.95 -33.30
CA GLY A 106 -13.49 10.72 -34.15
C GLY A 106 -12.89 10.71 -35.59
N ASP A 107 -11.93 9.81 -35.94
CA ASP A 107 -11.45 9.58 -37.35
C ASP A 107 -10.48 8.38 -37.60
N THR A 108 -10.25 7.97 -38.88
CA THR A 108 -9.44 6.79 -39.30
C THR A 108 -8.20 7.08 -40.19
N TRP A 109 -7.29 6.10 -40.38
CA TRP A 109 -6.01 6.28 -41.12
C TRP A 109 -6.12 6.66 -42.61
N ASP A 110 -6.87 5.92 -43.43
CA ASP A 110 -7.04 6.26 -44.85
C ASP A 110 -7.67 7.65 -45.02
N SER A 111 -8.66 7.96 -44.16
CA SER A 111 -9.34 9.26 -44.18
C SER A 111 -8.45 10.41 -43.67
N LEU A 112 -7.48 10.13 -42.76
CA LEU A 112 -6.50 11.11 -42.29
C LEU A 112 -5.60 11.58 -43.43
N VAL A 113 -5.06 10.64 -44.20
CA VAL A 113 -4.24 10.95 -45.39
C VAL A 113 -5.10 11.66 -46.45
N GLU A 114 -6.34 11.23 -46.67
CA GLU A 114 -7.22 11.87 -47.65
C GLU A 114 -7.63 13.31 -47.25
N ARG A 115 -7.82 13.61 -45.96
CA ARG A 115 -8.08 14.97 -45.48
C ARG A 115 -6.87 15.88 -45.62
N LEU A 116 -5.68 15.42 -45.22
CA LEU A 116 -4.44 16.19 -45.38
C LEU A 116 -4.17 16.49 -46.86
N ALA A 117 -4.35 15.49 -47.74
CA ALA A 117 -4.24 15.68 -49.18
C ALA A 117 -5.28 16.68 -49.73
N LYS A 118 -6.55 16.60 -49.30
CA LYS A 118 -7.62 17.52 -49.71
C LYS A 118 -7.45 18.96 -49.22
N GLN A 119 -6.67 19.20 -48.15
CA GLN A 119 -6.35 20.55 -47.69
C GLN A 119 -5.22 21.21 -48.50
N ILE A 120 -4.34 20.43 -49.14
CA ILE A 120 -3.33 20.93 -50.09
C ILE A 120 -3.92 21.08 -51.49
N GLY A 121 -4.63 20.05 -51.97
CA GLY A 121 -5.47 20.11 -53.17
C GLY A 121 -4.75 20.12 -54.52
N ASP A 122 -3.45 19.81 -54.59
CA ASP A 122 -2.70 19.78 -55.85
C ASP A 122 -2.82 18.41 -56.56
N SER A 123 -3.48 18.41 -57.72
CA SER A 123 -3.70 17.18 -58.51
C SER A 123 -2.49 16.70 -59.31
N ILE A 124 -1.37 17.45 -59.35
CA ILE A 124 -0.18 17.04 -60.12
C ILE A 124 0.52 15.79 -59.57
N PHE A 125 0.22 15.40 -58.32
CA PHE A 125 0.81 14.26 -57.61
C PHE A 125 -0.10 13.01 -57.55
N GLU A 126 -1.38 13.11 -57.97
CA GLU A 126 -2.29 11.95 -57.96
C GLU A 126 -1.87 10.90 -59.00
N CYS A 127 -1.90 9.62 -58.63
CA CYS A 127 -1.58 8.50 -59.52
C CYS A 127 -2.86 7.76 -59.94
N ASP A 128 -3.53 8.30 -60.97
CA ASP A 128 -4.82 7.83 -61.48
C ASP A 128 -4.73 7.00 -62.78
N PHE A 129 -3.51 6.64 -63.19
CA PHE A 129 -3.23 5.88 -64.41
C PHE A 129 -3.91 4.51 -64.44
N SER A 130 -4.10 3.95 -65.64
CA SER A 130 -4.74 2.65 -65.88
C SER A 130 -4.04 1.44 -65.26
N THR A 131 -2.82 1.62 -64.74
CA THR A 131 -2.03 0.61 -64.01
C THR A 131 -1.97 0.84 -62.50
N SER A 132 -2.51 1.96 -61.99
CA SER A 132 -2.34 2.37 -60.59
C SER A 132 -3.30 1.65 -59.65
N THR A 133 -2.74 0.99 -58.63
CA THR A 133 -3.48 0.36 -57.53
C THR A 133 -3.65 1.34 -56.36
N ALA A 134 -4.13 0.86 -55.20
CA ALA A 134 -4.13 1.65 -53.97
C ALA A 134 -2.71 2.07 -53.54
N VAL A 135 -1.69 1.25 -53.83
CA VAL A 135 -0.29 1.52 -53.45
C VAL A 135 0.26 2.72 -54.22
N GLU A 136 0.09 2.78 -55.54
CA GLU A 136 0.55 3.91 -56.35
C GLU A 136 -0.21 5.20 -55.99
N ARG A 137 -1.52 5.12 -55.71
CA ARG A 137 -2.31 6.28 -55.24
C ARG A 137 -1.81 6.82 -53.90
N LEU A 138 -1.47 5.94 -52.95
CA LEU A 138 -0.87 6.36 -51.68
C LEU A 138 0.53 6.95 -51.88
N ALA A 139 1.36 6.33 -52.72
CA ALA A 139 2.72 6.80 -53.01
C ALA A 139 2.74 8.21 -53.65
N GLY A 140 1.82 8.50 -54.58
CA GLY A 140 1.66 9.84 -55.14
C GLY A 140 1.31 10.90 -54.08
N ARG A 141 0.38 10.58 -53.18
CA ARG A 141 0.01 11.48 -52.06
C ARG A 141 1.14 11.68 -51.06
N VAL A 142 1.95 10.67 -50.79
CA VAL A 142 3.16 10.80 -49.96
C VAL A 142 4.21 11.69 -50.66
N ALA A 143 4.36 11.60 -51.98
CA ALA A 143 5.24 12.50 -52.74
C ALA A 143 4.75 13.96 -52.75
N MET A 144 3.43 14.20 -52.70
CA MET A 144 2.89 15.54 -52.47
C MET A 144 3.27 16.07 -51.07
N LEU A 145 3.08 15.26 -50.02
CA LEU A 145 3.45 15.65 -48.66
C LEU A 145 4.95 15.98 -48.56
N ASP A 146 5.82 15.17 -49.16
CA ASP A 146 7.27 15.43 -49.25
C ASP A 146 7.57 16.78 -49.94
N ALA A 147 6.98 17.03 -51.13
CA ALA A 147 7.18 18.26 -51.88
C ALA A 147 6.71 19.54 -51.13
N TYR A 148 5.67 19.42 -50.30
CA TYR A 148 5.14 20.53 -49.49
C TYR A 148 5.72 20.61 -48.07
N SER A 149 6.57 19.65 -47.65
CA SER A 149 7.22 19.62 -46.33
C SER A 149 8.04 20.86 -45.94
N PRO A 150 8.64 21.67 -46.85
CA PRO A 150 9.30 22.92 -46.46
C PRO A 150 8.36 24.01 -45.95
N TYR A 151 7.04 23.84 -46.13
CA TYR A 151 6.01 24.84 -45.81
C TYR A 151 5.07 24.40 -44.67
N PHE A 152 5.05 23.11 -44.32
CA PHE A 152 4.16 22.54 -43.30
C PHE A 152 4.90 21.54 -42.41
N GLY A 153 4.79 21.70 -41.09
CA GLY A 153 5.31 20.72 -40.13
C GLY A 153 4.32 19.56 -39.94
N PHE A 154 4.65 18.38 -40.46
CA PHE A 154 3.84 17.18 -40.27
C PHE A 154 4.15 16.51 -38.92
N TRP A 155 3.17 16.52 -38.02
CA TRP A 155 3.25 15.85 -36.73
C TRP A 155 2.28 14.67 -36.71
N MET A 156 2.78 13.47 -36.43
CA MET A 156 1.93 12.32 -36.11
C MET A 156 1.92 12.13 -34.60
N ILE A 157 0.78 12.44 -33.97
CA ILE A 157 0.51 12.02 -32.59
C ILE A 157 0.01 10.58 -32.67
N ALA A 158 0.77 9.63 -32.13
CA ALA A 158 0.26 8.26 -31.96
C ALA A 158 -0.95 8.30 -31.04
N VAL A 159 -2.08 7.69 -31.41
CA VAL A 159 -3.31 7.68 -30.59
C VAL A 159 -3.22 6.56 -29.55
N CYS A 160 -3.64 6.84 -28.31
CA CYS A 160 -3.89 5.85 -27.25
C CYS A 160 -5.33 5.97 -26.76
N GLY A 161 -5.81 4.91 -26.12
CA GLY A 161 -7.22 4.75 -25.77
C GLY A 161 -7.49 3.33 -25.26
N ILE A 162 -8.59 3.15 -24.54
CA ILE A 162 -9.07 1.84 -24.08
C ILE A 162 -10.19 1.41 -25.03
N PRO A 163 -10.08 0.30 -25.79
CA PRO A 163 -11.11 -0.09 -26.76
C PRO A 163 -12.47 -0.36 -26.11
N SER A 164 -12.47 -1.02 -24.95
CA SER A 164 -13.68 -1.33 -24.19
C SER A 164 -13.40 -1.53 -22.71
N ILE A 165 -14.41 -1.25 -21.90
CA ILE A 165 -14.41 -1.52 -20.46
C ILE A 165 -15.49 -2.55 -20.13
N THR A 166 -15.12 -3.52 -19.30
CA THR A 166 -16.03 -4.50 -18.71
C THR A 166 -16.15 -4.24 -17.21
N LEU A 167 -17.36 -3.96 -16.73
CA LEU A 167 -17.65 -3.92 -15.30
C LEU A 167 -18.17 -5.28 -14.85
N THR A 168 -17.50 -5.93 -13.89
CA THR A 168 -17.97 -7.19 -13.29
C THR A 168 -18.95 -6.93 -12.14
N GLY A 169 -19.36 -7.97 -11.40
CA GLY A 169 -20.41 -7.87 -10.38
C GLY A 169 -21.80 -7.54 -10.93
N THR A 170 -22.66 -7.01 -10.06
CA THR A 170 -24.05 -6.57 -10.35
C THR A 170 -24.22 -5.06 -10.12
N PRO A 171 -25.26 -4.41 -10.68
CA PRO A 171 -25.56 -3.01 -10.37
C PRO A 171 -25.72 -2.72 -8.87
N ASP A 172 -26.23 -3.68 -8.09
CA ASP A 172 -26.37 -3.52 -6.64
C ASP A 172 -25.04 -3.51 -5.88
N ASP A 173 -23.97 -4.08 -6.43
CA ASP A 173 -22.63 -4.01 -5.84
C ASP A 173 -22.03 -2.62 -6.05
N TRP A 174 -22.19 -2.06 -7.25
CA TRP A 174 -21.82 -0.68 -7.57
C TRP A 174 -22.64 0.34 -6.76
N ARG A 175 -23.95 0.11 -6.56
CA ARG A 175 -24.80 0.94 -5.67
C ARG A 175 -24.35 0.87 -4.21
N ARG A 176 -23.89 -0.30 -3.73
CA ARG A 176 -23.29 -0.42 -2.36
C ARG A 176 -21.98 0.35 -2.25
N ILE A 177 -21.12 0.32 -3.27
CA ILE A 177 -19.91 1.15 -3.30
C ILE A 177 -20.30 2.63 -3.25
N ARG A 178 -21.19 3.08 -4.14
CA ARG A 178 -21.68 4.46 -4.17
C ARG A 178 -22.23 4.90 -2.81
N ALA A 179 -23.06 4.11 -2.15
CA ALA A 179 -23.60 4.42 -0.83
C ALA A 179 -22.51 4.53 0.27
N ARG A 180 -21.44 3.73 0.19
CA ARG A 180 -20.27 3.84 1.10
C ARG A 180 -19.44 5.12 0.85
N ILE A 181 -19.62 5.82 -0.27
CA ILE A 181 -18.96 7.11 -0.53
C ILE A 181 -19.62 8.24 0.27
N ASP A 182 -20.94 8.18 0.50
CA ASP A 182 -21.65 9.17 1.33
C ASP A 182 -21.27 9.08 2.82
N ASP A 183 -20.67 7.95 3.25
CA ASP A 183 -20.12 7.74 4.59
C ASP A 183 -18.77 8.45 4.82
N LEU A 184 -18.01 8.80 3.76
CA LEU A 184 -16.65 9.35 3.86
C LEU A 184 -16.52 10.63 4.72
N PRO A 185 -17.47 11.60 4.71
CA PRO A 185 -17.44 12.77 5.60
C PRO A 185 -17.29 12.44 7.10
N ARG A 186 -17.70 11.24 7.57
CA ARG A 186 -17.48 10.83 8.99
C ARG A 186 -15.98 10.66 9.35
N PHE A 187 -15.11 10.68 8.35
CA PHE A 187 -13.67 10.63 8.50
C PHE A 187 -13.01 11.96 8.08
N GLY A 188 -13.73 13.08 7.95
CA GLY A 188 -13.14 14.34 7.45
C GLY A 188 -12.76 14.33 5.96
N LEU A 189 -13.29 13.36 5.21
CA LEU A 189 -12.99 13.13 3.78
C LEU A 189 -14.00 13.79 2.84
N GLU A 190 -14.67 14.89 3.23
CA GLU A 190 -15.64 15.63 2.40
C GLU A 190 -15.07 16.01 1.03
N ARG A 191 -13.82 16.49 0.99
CA ARG A 191 -13.10 16.86 -0.25
C ARG A 191 -13.04 15.67 -1.22
N TRP A 192 -12.67 14.50 -0.71
CA TRP A 192 -12.54 13.28 -1.50
C TRP A 192 -13.91 12.69 -1.87
N CYS A 193 -14.87 12.70 -0.95
CA CYS A 193 -16.27 12.36 -1.20
C CYS A 193 -16.85 13.12 -2.39
N ARG A 194 -16.72 14.46 -2.42
CA ARG A 194 -17.19 15.30 -3.55
C ARG A 194 -16.55 14.92 -4.89
N SER A 195 -15.31 14.41 -4.89
CA SER A 195 -14.61 13.93 -6.10
C SER A 195 -15.06 12.52 -6.52
N LEU A 196 -15.31 11.63 -5.55
CA LEU A 196 -15.72 10.23 -5.82
C LEU A 196 -17.22 10.04 -6.14
N VAL A 197 -18.11 10.93 -5.65
CA VAL A 197 -19.56 10.85 -5.90
C VAL A 197 -19.90 10.74 -7.39
N PRO A 198 -19.54 11.71 -8.27
CA PRO A 198 -19.93 11.64 -9.68
C PRO A 198 -19.22 10.50 -10.45
N ILE A 199 -18.06 10.03 -9.97
CA ILE A 199 -17.39 8.86 -10.52
C ILE A 199 -18.22 7.60 -10.20
N THR A 200 -18.57 7.41 -8.94
CA THR A 200 -19.30 6.20 -8.50
C THR A 200 -20.77 6.21 -8.91
N ASP A 201 -21.39 7.38 -9.13
CA ASP A 201 -22.68 7.51 -9.82
C ASP A 201 -22.59 6.97 -11.26
N GLU A 202 -21.50 7.26 -11.98
CA GLU A 202 -21.29 6.80 -13.35
C GLU A 202 -20.95 5.30 -13.43
N PHE A 203 -20.23 4.73 -12.45
CA PHE A 203 -20.10 3.27 -12.32
C PHE A 203 -21.47 2.57 -12.16
N VAL A 204 -22.42 3.17 -11.43
CA VAL A 204 -23.79 2.64 -11.32
C VAL A 204 -24.52 2.74 -12.67
N ARG A 205 -24.50 3.91 -13.34
CA ARG A 205 -25.08 4.08 -14.70
C ARG A 205 -24.53 3.05 -15.69
N ALA A 206 -23.21 2.90 -15.71
CA ALA A 206 -22.53 1.98 -16.62
C ALA A 206 -22.87 0.52 -16.32
N ALA A 207 -22.93 0.13 -15.04
CA ALA A 207 -23.35 -1.21 -14.62
C ALA A 207 -24.81 -1.53 -15.01
N GLU A 208 -25.67 -0.51 -15.05
CA GLU A 208 -27.06 -0.58 -15.54
C GLU A 208 -27.18 -0.57 -17.08
N GLY A 209 -26.06 -0.44 -17.81
CA GLY A 209 -26.00 -0.42 -19.28
C GLY A 209 -26.11 0.97 -19.91
N ASN A 210 -26.07 2.05 -19.12
CA ASN A 210 -26.28 3.43 -19.54
C ASN A 210 -24.99 4.28 -19.48
N ALA A 211 -23.86 3.66 -19.81
CA ALA A 211 -22.51 4.22 -19.70
C ALA A 211 -22.30 5.50 -20.54
N ASP A 212 -21.62 6.49 -19.97
CA ASP A 212 -21.30 7.76 -20.61
C ASP A 212 -19.95 7.74 -21.32
N ALA A 213 -19.94 7.48 -22.64
CA ALA A 213 -18.70 7.33 -23.40
C ALA A 213 -17.72 8.50 -23.20
N GLU A 214 -18.21 9.74 -23.08
CA GLU A 214 -17.36 10.93 -22.93
C GLU A 214 -16.78 11.07 -21.51
N PHE A 215 -17.41 10.47 -20.49
CA PHE A 215 -16.80 10.30 -19.18
C PHE A 215 -15.73 9.21 -19.21
N TRP A 216 -16.04 8.03 -19.76
CA TRP A 216 -15.14 6.88 -19.70
C TRP A 216 -13.85 7.09 -20.49
N LYS A 217 -13.87 7.87 -21.59
CA LYS A 217 -12.66 8.32 -22.31
C LYS A 217 -11.71 9.17 -21.47
N ARG A 218 -12.22 9.95 -20.49
CA ARG A 218 -11.40 10.75 -19.57
C ARG A 218 -10.86 9.94 -18.38
N ILE A 219 -10.83 8.61 -18.45
CA ILE A 219 -10.34 7.75 -17.35
C ILE A 219 -8.84 7.96 -17.06
N TYR A 220 -7.97 7.95 -18.08
CA TYR A 220 -6.51 8.00 -17.91
C TYR A 220 -5.87 9.34 -18.32
N ASN A 221 -5.72 9.59 -19.62
CA ASN A 221 -5.30 10.87 -20.17
C ASN A 221 -6.10 11.11 -21.45
N PRO A 222 -6.91 12.18 -21.53
CA PRO A 222 -7.66 12.49 -22.74
C PRO A 222 -6.74 13.10 -23.81
N VAL A 223 -7.27 13.27 -25.03
CA VAL A 223 -6.52 13.79 -26.19
C VAL A 223 -5.97 15.21 -25.94
N ASP A 224 -6.60 16.00 -25.07
CA ASP A 224 -6.14 17.33 -24.62
C ASP A 224 -4.94 17.31 -23.66
N ALA A 225 -4.54 16.16 -23.11
CA ALA A 225 -3.42 16.01 -22.16
C ALA A 225 -2.34 15.03 -22.67
N TYR A 226 -2.23 14.87 -23.99
CA TYR A 226 -1.54 13.74 -24.59
C TYR A 226 0.00 13.87 -24.60
N GLY A 227 0.69 12.75 -24.33
CA GLY A 227 2.15 12.63 -24.48
C GLY A 227 3.00 13.09 -23.27
N GLY A 228 2.38 13.54 -22.18
CA GLY A 228 3.07 13.85 -20.92
C GLY A 228 3.23 12.63 -20.00
N GLU A 229 4.18 12.70 -19.07
CA GLU A 229 4.38 11.72 -17.98
C GLU A 229 3.31 11.83 -16.87
N ILE A 230 2.53 12.92 -16.90
CA ILE A 230 1.49 13.27 -15.92
C ILE A 230 0.14 12.69 -16.33
N VAL A 231 -0.55 12.06 -15.38
CA VAL A 231 -1.93 11.56 -15.48
C VAL A 231 -2.90 12.63 -14.99
N THR A 232 -3.93 12.91 -15.79
CA THR A 232 -4.91 14.00 -15.59
C THR A 232 -6.37 13.50 -15.55
N GLY A 233 -6.63 12.28 -16.03
CA GLY A 233 -7.95 11.66 -16.05
C GLY A 233 -8.47 11.30 -14.66
N TRP A 234 -9.76 10.95 -14.58
CA TRP A 234 -10.44 10.80 -13.29
C TRP A 234 -9.98 9.58 -12.47
N VAL A 235 -9.22 8.62 -13.03
CA VAL A 235 -8.60 7.52 -12.26
C VAL A 235 -7.71 8.04 -11.12
N THR A 236 -7.09 9.21 -11.31
CA THR A 236 -6.26 9.89 -10.31
C THR A 236 -7.00 10.18 -9.01
N ARG A 237 -8.34 10.30 -9.07
CA ARG A 237 -9.20 10.71 -7.96
C ARG A 237 -9.56 9.57 -7.03
N PHE A 238 -9.17 8.33 -7.34
CA PHE A 238 -9.19 7.21 -6.40
C PHE A 238 -8.10 7.29 -5.32
N TYR A 239 -7.16 8.24 -5.43
CA TYR A 239 -6.03 8.38 -4.51
C TYR A 239 -6.18 9.70 -3.73
N PRO A 240 -6.42 9.69 -2.41
CA PRO A 240 -6.57 10.91 -1.63
C PRO A 240 -5.22 11.58 -1.30
N TYR A 241 -4.15 10.80 -1.34
CA TYR A 241 -2.78 11.21 -1.09
C TYR A 241 -1.86 10.75 -2.22
N LEU A 242 -0.72 11.42 -2.33
CA LEU A 242 0.40 11.13 -3.22
C LEU A 242 1.68 11.04 -2.38
N GLU A 243 2.60 10.17 -2.74
CA GLU A 243 3.89 9.99 -2.07
C GLU A 243 5.03 10.64 -2.88
N TYR A 244 5.76 11.58 -2.27
CA TYR A 244 6.90 12.25 -2.89
C TYR A 244 8.20 11.97 -2.11
N PRO A 245 9.33 11.63 -2.77
CA PRO A 245 10.58 11.31 -2.08
C PRO A 245 11.21 12.43 -1.22
N ALA A 246 10.79 13.68 -1.41
CA ALA A 246 11.28 14.84 -0.65
C ALA A 246 10.28 15.33 0.41
N ASP A 247 8.98 15.34 0.08
CA ASP A 247 7.92 15.95 0.88
C ASP A 247 7.06 14.92 1.66
N GLY A 248 7.21 13.62 1.36
CA GLY A 248 6.43 12.54 1.95
C GLY A 248 5.01 12.44 1.40
N THR A 249 4.09 11.99 2.26
CA THR A 249 2.65 11.89 1.95
C THR A 249 2.01 13.28 1.88
N VAL A 250 1.48 13.67 0.72
CA VAL A 250 0.79 14.97 0.53
C VAL A 250 -0.63 14.79 -0.01
N PRO A 251 -1.60 15.67 0.32
CA PRO A 251 -2.96 15.57 -0.22
C PRO A 251 -3.00 15.76 -1.74
N ASN A 252 -3.70 14.88 -2.46
CA ASN A 252 -3.77 14.94 -3.93
C ASN A 252 -4.44 16.24 -4.43
N PRO A 253 -3.78 17.09 -5.22
CA PRO A 253 -4.34 18.35 -5.70
C PRO A 253 -5.54 18.17 -6.64
N MET A 254 -5.65 17.03 -7.33
CA MET A 254 -6.79 16.71 -8.21
C MET A 254 -8.15 16.81 -7.49
N LEU A 255 -8.17 16.61 -6.16
CA LEU A 255 -9.40 16.63 -5.38
C LEU A 255 -10.03 18.01 -5.15
N ASP A 256 -9.34 19.11 -5.52
CA ASP A 256 -9.97 20.44 -5.56
C ASP A 256 -10.62 20.77 -6.91
N LEU A 257 -10.23 20.07 -7.98
CA LEU A 257 -10.73 20.28 -9.33
C LEU A 257 -12.04 19.50 -9.57
N PRO A 258 -13.01 20.01 -10.34
CA PRO A 258 -14.15 19.23 -10.82
C PRO A 258 -13.71 17.98 -11.60
N VAL A 259 -14.51 16.92 -11.61
CA VAL A 259 -14.08 15.61 -12.15
C VAL A 259 -13.76 15.60 -13.66
N GLY A 260 -14.25 16.58 -14.41
CA GLY A 260 -13.87 16.78 -15.82
C GLY A 260 -12.57 17.57 -16.05
N GLU A 261 -11.92 18.05 -14.98
CA GLU A 261 -10.76 18.94 -14.99
C GLU A 261 -9.49 18.24 -14.45
N PRO A 262 -8.27 18.68 -14.87
CA PRO A 262 -8.02 19.77 -15.79
C PRO A 262 -8.36 19.43 -17.25
N ARG A 263 -8.33 20.45 -18.09
CA ARG A 263 -8.36 20.38 -19.55
C ARG A 263 -7.18 21.17 -20.09
N ASP A 264 -6.61 20.69 -21.20
CA ASP A 264 -5.53 21.37 -21.93
C ASP A 264 -4.29 21.76 -21.08
N SER A 265 -4.09 21.13 -19.91
CA SER A 265 -2.99 21.45 -18.97
C SER A 265 -2.43 20.20 -18.29
N ALA A 266 -1.11 20.03 -18.40
CA ALA A 266 -0.32 19.02 -17.69
C ALA A 266 0.24 19.52 -16.34
N GLU A 267 -0.03 20.77 -15.94
CA GLU A 267 0.49 21.36 -14.70
C GLU A 267 -0.24 20.84 -13.44
N HIS A 268 -1.43 20.26 -13.61
CA HIS A 268 -2.35 19.89 -12.53
C HIS A 268 -2.75 18.41 -12.60
N GLY A 269 -1.78 17.50 -12.45
CA GLY A 269 -2.02 16.06 -12.39
C GLY A 269 -1.00 15.35 -11.49
N LEU A 270 -0.91 14.01 -11.59
CA LEU A 270 0.06 13.20 -10.84
C LEU A 270 0.97 12.39 -11.75
N SER A 271 2.20 12.09 -11.32
CA SER A 271 3.04 11.08 -11.97
C SER A 271 2.75 9.70 -11.38
N THR A 272 2.81 8.64 -12.19
CA THR A 272 2.36 7.30 -11.77
C THR A 272 3.14 6.69 -10.61
N ASP A 273 4.40 7.07 -10.42
CA ASP A 273 5.26 6.66 -9.32
C ASP A 273 4.85 7.26 -7.95
N THR A 274 4.20 8.42 -7.96
CA THR A 274 3.63 9.06 -6.74
C THR A 274 2.44 8.30 -6.15
N VAL A 275 1.98 7.23 -6.80
CA VAL A 275 0.89 6.35 -6.34
C VAL A 275 1.44 4.91 -6.20
N PRO A 276 2.24 4.63 -5.16
CA PRO A 276 2.93 3.35 -5.02
C PRO A 276 1.98 2.19 -4.69
N ALA A 277 2.34 0.99 -5.12
CA ALA A 277 1.65 -0.28 -4.85
C ALA A 277 1.81 -0.75 -3.38
N THR A 278 1.32 0.03 -2.42
CA THR A 278 1.33 -0.30 -1.00
C THR A 278 0.10 -1.12 -0.60
N LEU A 279 0.32 -2.24 0.09
CA LEU A 279 -0.75 -3.05 0.67
C LEU A 279 -1.21 -2.48 2.03
N SER A 280 -2.45 -2.80 2.41
CA SER A 280 -2.92 -2.55 3.78
C SER A 280 -2.27 -3.58 4.71
N ARG A 281 -1.34 -3.12 5.55
CA ARG A 281 -0.67 -3.92 6.58
C ARG A 281 -1.36 -3.78 7.95
N ALA A 282 -1.63 -4.92 8.58
CA ALA A 282 -2.04 -5.04 9.99
C ALA A 282 -1.14 -6.06 10.69
N VAL A 283 -0.59 -5.69 11.86
CA VAL A 283 0.19 -6.62 12.70
C VAL A 283 -0.75 -7.30 13.70
N ILE A 284 -0.53 -8.60 13.91
CA ILE A 284 -1.34 -9.46 14.78
C ILE A 284 -0.39 -10.22 15.70
N ASN A 285 -0.54 -10.02 17.01
CA ASN A 285 0.18 -10.79 18.02
C ASN A 285 -0.52 -12.14 18.23
N VAL A 286 0.26 -13.22 18.23
CA VAL A 286 -0.19 -14.62 18.25
C VAL A 286 0.53 -15.35 19.38
N ASN A 287 -0.25 -15.78 20.38
CA ASN A 287 0.15 -16.76 21.38
C ASN A 287 -0.51 -18.10 21.01
N ASP A 288 0.29 -19.14 20.76
CA ASP A 288 -0.20 -20.48 20.37
C ASP A 288 -0.24 -21.49 21.55
N GLY A 289 0.06 -21.03 22.77
CA GLY A 289 0.23 -21.88 23.96
C GLY A 289 1.60 -22.59 24.00
N ARG A 290 2.58 -22.13 23.23
CA ARG A 290 3.98 -22.59 23.26
C ARG A 290 4.95 -21.42 23.18
N ASP A 291 4.70 -20.51 22.25
CA ASP A 291 5.47 -19.28 22.05
C ASP A 291 4.55 -18.08 21.79
N VAL A 292 5.12 -16.88 21.90
CA VAL A 292 4.45 -15.64 21.47
C VAL A 292 5.22 -15.04 20.31
N SER A 293 4.52 -14.75 19.22
CA SER A 293 5.07 -14.18 17.99
C SER A 293 4.16 -13.09 17.44
N ALA A 294 4.66 -12.27 16.52
CA ALA A 294 3.85 -11.32 15.78
C ALA A 294 3.98 -11.57 14.27
N VAL A 295 2.86 -11.44 13.56
CA VAL A 295 2.76 -11.63 12.10
C VAL A 295 2.05 -10.43 11.47
N ALA A 296 2.49 -10.03 10.29
CA ALA A 296 1.81 -9.01 9.50
C ALA A 296 0.94 -9.67 8.43
N LEU A 297 -0.35 -9.34 8.44
CA LEU A 297 -1.25 -9.60 7.33
C LEU A 297 -1.21 -8.38 6.39
N GLU A 298 -0.81 -8.61 5.15
CA GLU A 298 -0.61 -7.59 4.12
C GLU A 298 -1.56 -7.89 2.96
N ALA A 299 -2.56 -7.05 2.74
CA ALA A 299 -3.67 -7.32 1.82
C ALA A 299 -4.10 -6.10 1.00
N GLY A 300 -4.59 -6.34 -0.22
CA GLY A 300 -5.05 -5.28 -1.12
C GLY A 300 -5.02 -5.73 -2.58
N LEU A 301 -4.90 -4.78 -3.51
CA LEU A 301 -4.54 -5.09 -4.90
C LEU A 301 -3.05 -5.43 -4.97
N VAL A 302 -2.74 -6.63 -5.46
CA VAL A 302 -1.38 -7.20 -5.48
C VAL A 302 -0.74 -7.20 -6.88
N GLY A 303 -1.54 -7.06 -7.93
CA GLY A 303 -1.06 -7.07 -9.30
C GLY A 303 -2.19 -6.88 -10.32
N VAL A 304 -1.85 -7.09 -11.59
CA VAL A 304 -2.77 -7.01 -12.73
C VAL A 304 -2.72 -8.35 -13.46
N THR A 305 -3.85 -9.05 -13.61
CA THR A 305 -3.95 -10.27 -14.44
C THR A 305 -4.27 -9.90 -15.89
N GLN A 306 -4.10 -10.85 -16.80
CA GLN A 306 -4.52 -10.74 -18.20
C GLN A 306 -5.52 -11.87 -18.55
N HIS A 307 -6.55 -11.54 -19.34
CA HIS A 307 -7.53 -12.50 -19.88
C HIS A 307 -7.15 -12.95 -21.31
N GLU A 308 -7.83 -13.98 -21.84
CA GLU A 308 -7.54 -14.58 -23.16
C GLU A 308 -7.75 -13.61 -24.34
N ASP A 309 -8.59 -12.60 -24.19
CA ASP A 309 -8.82 -11.51 -25.15
C ASP A 309 -7.80 -10.37 -25.02
N GLY A 310 -6.77 -10.54 -24.18
CA GLY A 310 -5.75 -9.55 -23.88
C GLY A 310 -6.14 -8.50 -22.85
N ALA A 311 -7.38 -8.55 -22.32
CA ALA A 311 -7.88 -7.58 -21.34
C ALA A 311 -7.11 -7.61 -20.02
N LEU A 312 -7.06 -6.48 -19.31
CA LEU A 312 -6.34 -6.33 -18.03
C LEU A 312 -7.31 -6.15 -16.85
N GLU A 313 -7.14 -6.92 -15.76
CA GLU A 313 -7.91 -6.76 -14.51
C GLU A 313 -6.97 -6.56 -13.31
N PRO A 314 -7.17 -5.52 -12.45
CA PRO A 314 -6.47 -5.41 -11.18
C PRO A 314 -6.98 -6.48 -10.20
N VAL A 315 -6.10 -7.33 -9.69
CA VAL A 315 -6.47 -8.47 -8.82
C VAL A 315 -6.05 -8.27 -7.37
N ALA A 316 -6.92 -8.74 -6.48
CA ALA A 316 -6.71 -8.73 -5.04
C ALA A 316 -5.93 -9.96 -4.57
N GLY A 317 -5.21 -9.82 -3.47
CA GLY A 317 -4.51 -10.91 -2.80
C GLY A 317 -4.04 -10.52 -1.40
N TRP A 318 -3.41 -11.46 -0.71
CA TRP A 318 -2.82 -11.23 0.61
C TRP A 318 -1.61 -12.12 0.87
N ALA A 319 -0.75 -11.65 1.76
CA ALA A 319 0.40 -12.38 2.30
C ALA A 319 0.42 -12.28 3.83
N LEU A 320 0.86 -13.33 4.49
CA LEU A 320 1.11 -13.37 5.94
C LEU A 320 2.63 -13.49 6.15
N THR A 321 3.27 -12.45 6.67
CA THR A 321 4.73 -12.39 6.87
C THR A 321 5.08 -12.39 8.37
N PRO A 322 6.25 -12.91 8.80
CA PRO A 322 6.73 -12.72 10.17
C PRO A 322 6.98 -11.24 10.44
N ALA A 323 6.52 -10.73 11.58
CA ALA A 323 6.66 -9.32 11.95
C ALA A 323 6.84 -9.11 13.47
N PRO A 324 7.82 -9.77 14.13
CA PRO A 324 8.15 -9.48 15.52
C PRO A 324 8.54 -7.99 15.67
N PRO A 325 8.18 -7.34 16.78
CA PRO A 325 8.60 -5.96 17.04
C PRO A 325 10.11 -5.88 17.18
N GLY A 326 10.73 -4.91 16.52
CA GLY A 326 12.16 -4.66 16.65
C GLY A 326 12.45 -3.97 17.97
N ILE A 327 13.30 -4.57 18.81
CA ILE A 327 13.63 -4.04 20.15
C ILE A 327 13.99 -2.55 20.12
N GLU A 328 14.82 -2.10 19.17
CA GLU A 328 15.19 -0.68 18.99
C GLU A 328 13.98 0.25 18.86
N THR A 329 12.94 -0.14 18.10
CA THR A 329 11.72 0.65 17.93
C THR A 329 10.93 0.79 19.23
N VAL A 330 10.90 -0.28 20.04
CA VAL A 330 10.25 -0.27 21.35
C VAL A 330 11.06 0.57 22.35
N LEU A 331 12.39 0.52 22.28
CA LEU A 331 13.28 1.34 23.11
C LEU A 331 13.24 2.83 22.75
N ASP A 332 13.14 3.17 21.46
CA ASP A 332 12.94 4.56 21.00
C ASP A 332 11.59 5.11 21.48
N ARG A 333 10.52 4.30 21.45
CA ARG A 333 9.22 4.65 22.04
C ARG A 333 9.32 4.89 23.55
N ILE A 334 9.98 4.00 24.30
CA ILE A 334 10.23 4.17 25.74
C ILE A 334 10.99 5.47 26.02
N ALA A 335 12.04 5.76 25.25
CA ALA A 335 12.86 6.97 25.40
C ALA A 335 12.10 8.27 25.06
N ALA A 336 11.01 8.20 24.29
CA ALA A 336 10.16 9.34 23.93
C ALA A 336 8.96 9.52 24.89
N GLU A 337 8.36 8.43 25.37
CA GLU A 337 7.12 8.45 26.15
C GLU A 337 7.33 8.42 27.68
N HIS A 338 8.51 8.00 28.18
CA HIS A 338 8.72 7.68 29.59
C HIS A 338 10.02 8.24 30.21
N GLU A 339 10.01 8.40 31.53
CA GLU A 339 11.17 8.87 32.30
C GLU A 339 12.28 7.80 32.28
N CYS A 340 13.43 8.15 31.69
CA CYS A 340 14.56 7.25 31.49
C CYS A 340 15.87 7.85 32.02
N GLU A 341 16.71 7.01 32.62
CA GLU A 341 18.10 7.31 32.97
C GLU A 341 19.05 6.84 31.84
N PRO A 342 20.21 7.50 31.63
CA PRO A 342 21.16 7.12 30.59
C PRO A 342 21.91 5.81 30.91
N PRO A 343 22.39 5.06 29.90
CA PRO A 343 23.19 3.84 30.09
C PRO A 343 24.37 3.98 31.06
N GLU A 344 24.61 2.93 31.85
CA GLU A 344 25.74 2.90 32.78
C GLU A 344 27.11 2.80 32.05
N PRO A 345 28.15 3.49 32.52
CA PRO A 345 29.46 3.48 31.86
C PRO A 345 30.17 2.13 32.00
N ARG A 346 30.40 1.44 30.88
CA ARG A 346 31.06 0.11 30.80
C ARG A 346 32.29 -0.01 31.71
N VAL A 347 32.23 -0.94 32.66
CA VAL A 347 33.23 -1.06 33.73
C VAL A 347 34.49 -1.77 33.23
N ARG A 348 35.61 -1.04 33.20
CA ARG A 348 36.95 -1.60 32.90
C ARG A 348 37.50 -2.35 34.11
N ARG A 349 37.64 -3.67 34.03
CA ARG A 349 38.38 -4.44 35.04
C ARG A 349 39.90 -4.34 34.80
N PRO A 350 40.73 -4.00 35.81
CA PRO A 350 42.18 -4.06 35.69
C PRO A 350 42.68 -5.50 35.56
N GLY A 351 43.60 -5.74 34.63
CA GLY A 351 44.20 -7.06 34.37
C GLY A 351 45.25 -7.00 33.26
N PRO A 352 45.99 -8.10 33.00
CA PRO A 352 47.01 -8.17 31.94
C PRO A 352 46.41 -8.03 30.54
N PHE A 353 45.12 -8.35 30.39
CA PHE A 353 44.28 -7.94 29.26
C PHE A 353 43.16 -7.07 29.83
N SER A 354 42.93 -5.88 29.25
CA SER A 354 41.83 -5.00 29.68
C SER A 354 40.52 -5.47 29.07
N ILE A 355 39.70 -6.14 29.88
CA ILE A 355 38.35 -6.55 29.51
C ILE A 355 37.37 -5.46 29.98
N TYR A 356 36.57 -4.96 29.04
CA TYR A 356 35.38 -4.17 29.37
C TYR A 356 34.25 -5.14 29.72
N MET A 357 33.71 -5.02 30.93
CA MET A 357 32.43 -5.64 31.24
C MET A 357 31.34 -4.71 30.71
N GLY A 358 30.47 -5.26 29.86
CA GLY A 358 29.18 -4.65 29.49
C GLY A 358 28.04 -5.57 29.93
N PRO A 359 26.79 -5.20 29.59
CA PRO A 359 25.60 -5.98 29.92
C PRO A 359 25.69 -7.42 29.41
N GLN A 360 25.03 -8.34 30.13
CA GLN A 360 24.92 -9.76 29.76
C GLN A 360 23.44 -10.18 29.71
N GLY A 361 23.13 -11.23 28.96
CA GLY A 361 21.76 -11.72 28.73
C GLY A 361 21.50 -12.02 27.25
N SER A 362 20.23 -12.03 26.84
CA SER A 362 19.83 -12.03 25.43
C SER A 362 20.32 -10.79 24.67
N GLY A 363 20.30 -10.86 23.33
CA GLY A 363 20.65 -9.72 22.48
C GLY A 363 19.72 -8.52 22.68
N GLU A 364 18.42 -8.75 22.92
CA GLU A 364 17.46 -7.69 23.23
C GLU A 364 17.73 -7.06 24.62
N LEU A 365 18.12 -7.87 25.61
CA LEU A 365 18.48 -7.37 26.94
C LEU A 365 19.81 -6.59 26.94
N ILE A 366 20.75 -6.94 26.06
CA ILE A 366 21.95 -6.13 25.83
C ILE A 366 21.57 -4.81 25.13
N ALA A 367 20.73 -4.83 24.10
CA ALA A 367 20.26 -3.62 23.42
C ALA A 367 19.53 -2.65 24.39
N LEU A 368 18.67 -3.18 25.27
CA LEU A 368 18.03 -2.43 26.36
C LEU A 368 19.05 -1.61 27.15
N TYR A 369 20.11 -2.25 27.64
CA TYR A 369 21.11 -1.62 28.50
C TYR A 369 22.19 -0.80 27.77
N GLU A 370 22.32 -0.96 26.44
CA GLU A 370 23.13 -0.05 25.62
C GLU A 370 22.36 1.22 25.22
N ARG A 371 21.02 1.20 25.29
CA ARG A 371 20.13 2.32 24.93
C ARG A 371 19.59 3.09 26.15
N LEU A 372 19.32 2.42 27.27
CA LEU A 372 18.75 2.94 28.51
C LEU A 372 19.54 2.44 29.74
N GLY A 373 19.62 3.24 30.80
CA GLY A 373 20.15 2.79 32.11
C GLY A 373 19.05 2.16 32.95
N ALA A 374 18.04 2.95 33.29
CA ALA A 374 16.83 2.55 34.00
C ALA A 374 15.63 3.32 33.42
N ALA A 375 14.40 2.88 33.65
CA ALA A 375 13.20 3.57 33.16
C ALA A 375 11.96 3.33 34.03
N SER A 376 11.04 4.29 34.04
CA SER A 376 9.78 4.27 34.79
C SER A 376 8.58 4.23 33.83
N LEU A 377 8.10 3.04 33.51
CA LEU A 377 7.05 2.83 32.50
C LEU A 377 5.65 2.96 33.12
N ARG A 378 4.68 3.45 32.33
CA ARG A 378 3.25 3.55 32.72
C ARG A 378 3.05 4.19 34.12
N GLY A 379 3.80 5.25 34.43
CA GLY A 379 3.73 5.95 35.73
C GLY A 379 4.41 5.23 36.89
N GLY A 380 5.37 4.33 36.62
CA GLY A 380 6.09 3.55 37.63
C GLY A 380 5.38 2.26 38.03
N ALA A 381 4.34 1.84 37.30
CA ALA A 381 3.72 0.52 37.46
C ALA A 381 4.71 -0.62 37.16
N TRP A 382 5.62 -0.37 36.21
CA TRP A 382 6.79 -1.18 35.89
C TRP A 382 8.03 -0.29 35.93
N ARG A 383 9.11 -0.76 36.56
CA ARG A 383 10.42 -0.09 36.58
C ARG A 383 11.49 -1.02 36.04
N ILE A 384 12.28 -0.54 35.08
CA ILE A 384 13.49 -1.21 34.61
C ILE A 384 14.61 -0.90 35.61
N ARG A 385 15.26 -1.93 36.16
CA ARG A 385 16.42 -1.79 37.05
C ARG A 385 17.67 -1.42 36.24
N PRO A 386 18.62 -0.61 36.78
CA PRO A 386 19.93 -0.45 36.15
C PRO A 386 20.74 -1.75 36.17
N ASP A 387 21.66 -1.91 35.20
CA ASP A 387 22.47 -3.13 35.00
C ASP A 387 23.21 -3.53 36.28
N SER A 388 23.80 -2.56 36.98
CA SER A 388 24.49 -2.74 38.28
C SER A 388 23.60 -3.19 39.45
N ALA A 389 22.27 -3.11 39.32
CA ALA A 389 21.27 -3.53 40.31
C ALA A 389 20.47 -4.77 39.89
N ARG A 390 20.81 -5.42 38.77
CA ARG A 390 20.28 -6.75 38.43
C ARG A 390 20.74 -7.78 39.46
N GLU A 391 19.85 -8.70 39.80
CA GLU A 391 20.13 -9.77 40.75
C GLU A 391 19.60 -11.11 40.24
N HIS A 392 20.30 -12.20 40.55
CA HIS A 392 19.92 -13.54 40.11
C HIS A 392 19.14 -14.27 41.21
N VAL A 393 17.81 -14.30 41.07
CA VAL A 393 16.90 -15.00 41.99
C VAL A 393 16.74 -16.46 41.57
N LYS A 394 16.60 -17.37 42.53
CA LYS A 394 16.29 -18.78 42.26
C LYS A 394 14.80 -19.08 42.48
N VAL A 395 14.14 -19.51 41.41
CA VAL A 395 12.76 -20.00 41.44
C VAL A 395 12.81 -21.52 41.24
N GLY A 396 12.79 -22.27 42.34
CA GLY A 396 13.00 -23.71 42.34
C GLY A 396 14.38 -24.10 41.78
N ARG A 397 14.39 -24.71 40.58
CA ARG A 397 15.61 -25.11 39.86
C ARG A 397 16.16 -24.04 38.91
N TYR A 398 15.34 -23.03 38.57
CA TYR A 398 15.67 -22.01 37.58
C TYR A 398 16.40 -20.84 38.24
N GLN A 399 17.27 -20.20 37.47
CA GLN A 399 17.94 -18.96 37.84
C GLN A 399 17.38 -17.87 36.92
N VAL A 400 16.70 -16.91 37.54
CA VAL A 400 16.07 -15.75 36.87
C VAL A 400 16.97 -14.54 37.12
N ASP A 401 17.41 -13.86 36.07
CA ASP A 401 18.07 -12.56 36.21
C ASP A 401 17.02 -11.45 36.20
N VAL A 402 16.91 -10.69 37.29
CA VAL A 402 15.80 -9.76 37.53
C VAL A 402 16.08 -8.39 36.91
N VAL A 403 15.22 -8.02 35.96
CA VAL A 403 15.33 -6.81 35.13
C VAL A 403 14.27 -5.77 35.51
N PHE A 404 13.10 -6.21 35.99
CA PHE A 404 11.98 -5.32 36.31
C PHE A 404 11.46 -5.49 37.74
N ASP A 405 11.13 -4.35 38.37
CA ASP A 405 10.28 -4.29 39.56
C ASP A 405 8.86 -3.84 39.16
N LEU A 406 7.83 -4.50 39.71
CA LEU A 406 6.43 -4.14 39.51
C LEU A 406 5.87 -3.47 40.78
N ALA A 407 5.00 -2.48 40.62
CA ALA A 407 4.44 -1.70 41.74
C ALA A 407 3.55 -2.51 42.71
N ASP A 408 3.16 -3.73 42.34
CA ASP A 408 2.43 -4.67 43.21
C ASP A 408 3.35 -5.58 44.06
N GLY A 409 4.68 -5.43 43.93
CA GLY A 409 5.68 -6.20 44.66
C GLY A 409 6.16 -7.48 43.94
N ARG A 410 5.70 -7.74 42.71
CA ARG A 410 6.28 -8.75 41.83
C ARG A 410 7.55 -8.25 41.15
N CYS A 411 8.30 -9.16 40.56
CA CYS A 411 9.48 -8.91 39.73
C CYS A 411 9.28 -9.56 38.36
N ALA A 412 10.00 -9.08 37.34
CA ALA A 412 10.13 -9.78 36.04
C ALA A 412 11.60 -9.92 35.63
N GLY A 413 11.91 -10.98 34.88
CA GLY A 413 13.30 -11.30 34.54
C GLY A 413 13.48 -12.38 33.49
N GLU A 414 14.75 -12.58 33.12
CA GLU A 414 15.20 -13.46 32.04
C GLU A 414 15.64 -14.84 32.60
N VAL A 415 15.15 -15.92 31.98
CA VAL A 415 15.63 -17.30 32.18
C VAL A 415 16.34 -17.77 30.91
N ALA A 416 17.66 -17.65 30.90
CA ALA A 416 18.51 -17.96 29.74
C ALA A 416 18.96 -19.44 29.69
N ASP A 417 18.81 -20.07 28.53
CA ASP A 417 19.49 -21.32 28.18
C ASP A 417 20.82 -21.02 27.46
N PHE A 418 21.88 -20.92 28.26
CA PHE A 418 23.24 -20.60 27.80
C PHE A 418 23.85 -21.58 26.76
N ARG A 419 23.21 -22.72 26.46
CA ARG A 419 23.66 -23.63 25.39
C ARG A 419 23.01 -23.35 24.04
N THR A 420 21.75 -22.90 24.03
CA THR A 420 20.98 -22.61 22.81
C THR A 420 20.94 -21.12 22.48
N GLY A 421 21.20 -20.26 23.46
CA GLY A 421 21.01 -18.80 23.35
C GLY A 421 19.55 -18.37 23.50
N LEU A 422 18.62 -19.30 23.69
CA LEU A 422 17.22 -19.00 23.94
C LEU A 422 17.06 -18.39 25.33
N SER A 423 16.17 -17.41 25.44
CA SER A 423 15.82 -16.74 26.69
C SER A 423 14.32 -16.74 26.84
N HIS A 424 13.83 -16.78 28.08
CA HIS A 424 12.40 -16.88 28.40
C HIS A 424 12.07 -15.88 29.49
N TRP A 425 11.04 -15.06 29.28
CA TRP A 425 10.65 -14.04 30.25
C TRP A 425 9.64 -14.59 31.26
N VAL A 426 9.79 -14.21 32.52
CA VAL A 426 8.89 -14.62 33.62
C VAL A 426 8.49 -13.44 34.49
N VAL A 427 7.31 -13.49 35.09
CA VAL A 427 6.86 -12.57 36.15
C VAL A 427 6.51 -13.38 37.40
N PHE A 428 7.06 -13.02 38.55
CA PHE A 428 6.94 -13.81 39.78
C PHE A 428 6.86 -12.94 41.04
N GLY A 429 6.17 -13.44 42.07
CA GLY A 429 6.09 -12.86 43.41
C GLY A 429 7.15 -13.40 44.37
N PRO A 430 7.35 -12.74 45.54
CA PRO A 430 8.31 -13.18 46.55
C PRO A 430 7.92 -14.52 47.21
N GLY A 431 8.53 -15.60 46.73
CA GLY A 431 8.35 -16.96 47.28
C GLY A 431 7.51 -17.90 46.41
N ASP A 432 7.06 -17.46 45.24
CA ASP A 432 6.34 -18.26 44.26
C ASP A 432 7.11 -19.51 43.83
N ARG A 433 6.38 -20.58 43.51
CA ARG A 433 6.91 -21.84 43.00
C ARG A 433 6.96 -21.86 41.48
N PRO A 434 7.79 -22.70 40.85
CA PRO A 434 7.78 -22.88 39.39
C PRO A 434 6.40 -23.24 38.82
N GLU A 435 5.54 -23.92 39.59
CA GLU A 435 4.15 -24.24 39.19
C GLU A 435 3.22 -23.01 39.11
N GLU A 436 3.57 -21.93 39.80
CA GLU A 436 2.75 -20.72 39.94
C GLU A 436 3.20 -19.64 38.94
N VAL A 437 4.51 -19.56 38.67
CA VAL A 437 5.15 -18.56 37.81
C VAL A 437 4.86 -18.79 36.30
N PRO A 438 4.24 -17.82 35.60
CA PRO A 438 4.09 -17.85 34.15
C PRO A 438 5.38 -17.57 33.39
N VAL A 439 5.54 -18.25 32.24
CA VAL A 439 6.50 -17.93 31.18
C VAL A 439 5.78 -17.16 30.08
N LEU A 440 6.38 -16.06 29.60
CA LEU A 440 5.76 -15.04 28.74
C LEU A 440 6.28 -15.04 27.28
N GLY A 441 6.83 -16.17 26.83
CA GLY A 441 7.55 -16.26 25.55
C GLY A 441 9.00 -15.76 25.62
N GLY A 442 9.64 -15.69 24.45
CA GLY A 442 11.09 -15.43 24.35
C GLY A 442 11.53 -13.99 24.06
N SER A 443 10.66 -13.12 23.55
CA SER A 443 11.03 -11.75 23.18
C SER A 443 10.73 -10.72 24.27
N LEU A 444 11.76 -9.95 24.63
CA LEU A 444 11.68 -8.75 25.46
C LEU A 444 10.92 -7.63 24.75
N ALA A 445 11.05 -7.51 23.42
CA ALA A 445 10.33 -6.49 22.65
C ALA A 445 8.81 -6.69 22.74
N MET A 446 8.33 -7.93 22.63
CA MET A 446 6.90 -8.25 22.80
C MET A 446 6.40 -8.02 24.23
N LEU A 447 7.22 -8.33 25.24
CA LEU A 447 6.91 -8.01 26.64
C LEU A 447 6.77 -6.50 26.85
N LEU A 448 7.69 -5.72 26.29
CA LEU A 448 7.69 -4.26 26.45
C LEU A 448 6.52 -3.59 25.70
N GLU A 449 6.18 -3.98 24.47
CA GLU A 449 4.97 -3.47 23.79
C GLU A 449 3.69 -3.76 24.59
N SER A 450 3.56 -4.98 25.10
CA SER A 450 2.45 -5.41 25.95
C SER A 450 2.30 -4.54 27.21
N VAL A 451 3.41 -4.21 27.87
CA VAL A 451 3.45 -3.25 29.00
C VAL A 451 3.11 -1.81 28.57
N LEU A 452 3.59 -1.36 27.40
CA LEU A 452 3.37 0.01 26.92
C LEU A 452 1.93 0.28 26.51
N ASP A 453 1.26 -0.67 25.87
CA ASP A 453 -0.11 -0.50 25.39
C ASP A 453 -1.15 -0.87 26.45
N HIS A 454 -1.03 -2.08 27.01
CA HIS A 454 -2.02 -2.63 27.95
C HIS A 454 -1.63 -2.36 29.41
N GLY A 455 -0.36 -2.52 29.76
CA GLY A 455 0.13 -2.42 31.14
C GLY A 455 0.03 -3.73 31.94
N ASP A 456 -0.60 -4.76 31.36
CA ASP A 456 -0.50 -6.16 31.76
C ASP A 456 0.23 -6.98 30.69
N VAL A 457 0.73 -8.15 31.10
CA VAL A 457 1.37 -9.14 30.23
C VAL A 457 0.71 -10.52 30.34
N ALA A 458 -0.50 -10.60 30.91
CA ALA A 458 -1.12 -11.88 31.26
C ALA A 458 -1.51 -12.71 30.02
N HIS A 459 -1.78 -12.03 28.92
CA HIS A 459 -2.07 -12.62 27.61
C HIS A 459 -0.82 -13.19 26.90
N LEU A 460 0.39 -12.92 27.42
CA LEU A 460 1.65 -13.51 26.92
C LEU A 460 1.96 -14.88 27.57
N GLU A 461 1.20 -15.34 28.58
CA GLU A 461 1.48 -16.63 29.23
C GLU A 461 1.40 -17.79 28.22
N THR A 462 2.51 -18.52 28.04
CA THR A 462 2.58 -19.71 27.17
C THR A 462 2.54 -21.01 27.97
N MET A 463 3.20 -21.06 29.13
CA MET A 463 3.30 -22.22 30.01
C MET A 463 3.70 -21.82 31.44
N LYS A 464 3.67 -22.76 32.40
CA LYS A 464 4.26 -22.54 33.73
C LYS A 464 5.75 -22.86 33.74
N LEU A 465 6.51 -22.16 34.60
CA LEU A 465 7.95 -22.31 34.69
C LEU A 465 8.37 -23.75 35.10
N SER A 466 7.54 -24.49 35.83
CA SER A 466 7.73 -25.92 36.12
C SER A 466 7.76 -26.82 34.87
N GLU A 467 7.13 -26.38 33.78
CA GLU A 467 6.99 -27.12 32.51
C GLU A 467 8.14 -26.83 31.54
N LEU A 468 8.76 -25.66 31.67
CA LEU A 468 9.89 -25.19 30.85
C LEU A 468 11.05 -26.19 30.83
N ARG A 469 11.56 -26.48 29.62
CA ARG A 469 12.71 -27.35 29.38
C ARG A 469 13.88 -26.58 28.80
N LEU A 470 15.00 -26.61 29.52
CA LEU A 470 16.27 -26.04 29.07
C LEU A 470 17.14 -27.18 28.52
N SER A 471 18.01 -26.91 27.55
CA SER A 471 18.79 -27.95 26.84
C SER A 471 19.89 -28.63 27.68
N TYR A 472 19.85 -28.48 29.00
CA TYR A 472 20.74 -29.09 29.99
C TYR A 472 20.01 -29.87 31.09
N ASP A 473 18.72 -30.14 30.89
CA ASP A 473 17.83 -30.97 31.74
C ASP A 473 17.96 -32.49 31.51
#